data_AF-A0A9R1R846-F1
#
_entry.id   AF-A0A9R1R846-F1
#
_cell.length_a   1.000
_cell.length_b   1.000
_cell.length_c   1.000
_cell.angle_alpha   90.00
_cell.angle_beta   90.00
_cell.angle_gamma   90.00
#
_symmetry.space_group_name_H-M   'P 1'
#
loop_
_entity.id
_entity.type
_entity.pdbx_description
1 polymer ?
#
loop_
_entity_poly.entity_id
_entity_poly.type
_entity_poly.pdbx_seq_one_letter_code
_entity_poly.pdbx_strand_id
1 'polypeptide(L)'
;MASVAARRRQELAAEGQRHLEETIASAFQILSSMNDELCNPALWSSSATATAASAASQHPHHQNAAPPPPHSADSDADTMGGAAGGSGGSLDEARHRYKIAVAALRASIAAVSPSTQEMGPTESKGDQAEIERLEEHASSLRKDIIRNQSVLGTRLMYVFRAMQQGFPEEIESKNKQLKLLIDQLRDLISDISMWQSPCSV
;
A
#
# COMPACT_ATOMS: atom_id res chain seq x y z
N MET A 1 22.48 -26.09 -32.86
CA MET A 1 22.46 -26.49 -31.43
C MET A 1 22.21 -25.30 -30.49
N ALA A 2 22.88 -24.14 -30.65
CA ALA A 2 22.71 -22.97 -29.77
C ALA A 2 21.25 -22.58 -29.46
N SER A 3 20.35 -22.61 -30.45
CA SER A 3 18.91 -22.33 -30.28
C SER A 3 18.19 -23.23 -29.26
N VAL A 4 18.62 -24.49 -29.11
CA VAL A 4 18.07 -25.44 -28.13
C VAL A 4 18.56 -25.11 -26.72
N ALA A 5 19.83 -24.68 -26.58
CA ALA A 5 20.37 -24.22 -25.30
C ALA A 5 19.73 -22.90 -24.85
N ALA A 6 19.47 -21.97 -25.78
CA ALA A 6 18.74 -20.74 -25.50
C ALA A 6 17.31 -21.01 -25.04
N ARG A 7 16.55 -21.85 -25.78
CA ARG A 7 15.20 -22.27 -25.36
C ARG A 7 15.20 -22.94 -23.99
N ARG A 8 16.13 -23.88 -23.72
CA ARG A 8 16.25 -24.53 -22.42
C ARG A 8 16.54 -23.56 -21.27
N ARG A 9 17.33 -22.50 -21.52
CA ARG A 9 17.55 -21.41 -20.55
C ARG A 9 16.28 -20.59 -20.31
N GLN A 10 15.51 -20.29 -21.36
CA GLN A 10 14.22 -19.59 -21.24
C GLN A 10 13.18 -20.42 -20.48
N GLU A 11 13.12 -21.73 -20.73
CA GLU A 11 12.27 -22.69 -20.01
C GLU A 11 12.66 -22.74 -18.53
N LEU A 12 13.94 -22.85 -18.18
CA LEU A 12 14.42 -22.82 -16.79
C LEU A 12 14.14 -21.49 -16.07
N ALA A 13 14.17 -20.36 -16.78
CA ALA A 13 13.82 -19.05 -16.22
C ALA A 13 12.32 -18.93 -15.91
N ALA A 14 11.44 -19.38 -16.83
CA ALA A 14 10.00 -19.43 -16.60
C ALA A 14 9.62 -20.42 -15.48
N GLU A 15 10.28 -21.57 -15.42
CA GLU A 15 10.13 -22.58 -14.37
C GLU A 15 10.54 -22.01 -13.00
N GLY A 16 11.66 -21.29 -12.93
CA GLY A 16 12.12 -20.63 -11.71
C GLY A 16 11.16 -19.54 -11.22
N GLN A 17 10.59 -18.75 -12.14
CA GLN A 17 9.55 -17.77 -11.81
C GLN A 17 8.28 -18.46 -11.26
N ARG A 18 7.82 -19.56 -11.87
CA ARG A 18 6.67 -20.32 -11.38
C ARG A 18 6.91 -20.85 -9.96
N HIS A 19 8.07 -21.46 -9.69
CA HIS A 19 8.41 -21.95 -8.35
C HIS A 19 8.54 -20.83 -7.30
N LEU A 20 8.92 -19.62 -7.70
CA LEU A 20 8.91 -18.45 -6.82
C LEU A 20 7.47 -18.03 -6.47
N GLU A 21 6.57 -17.96 -7.47
CA GLU A 21 5.15 -17.63 -7.27
C GLU A 21 4.42 -18.69 -6.43
N GLU A 22 4.66 -19.98 -6.68
CA GLU A 22 4.15 -21.10 -5.86
C GLU A 22 4.65 -21.05 -4.41
N THR A 23 5.92 -20.68 -4.21
CA THR A 23 6.52 -20.50 -2.87
C THR A 23 5.84 -19.35 -2.12
N ILE A 24 5.64 -18.22 -2.80
CA ILE A 24 4.98 -17.02 -2.24
C ILE A 24 3.51 -17.34 -1.90
N ALA A 25 2.76 -17.95 -2.82
CA ALA A 25 1.36 -18.32 -2.60
C ALA A 25 1.20 -19.31 -1.43
N SER A 26 2.08 -20.32 -1.34
CA SER A 26 2.08 -21.28 -0.22
C SER A 26 2.42 -20.60 1.11
N ALA A 27 3.39 -19.66 1.12
CA ALA A 27 3.72 -18.88 2.32
C ALA A 27 2.56 -17.99 2.79
N PHE A 28 1.86 -17.32 1.87
CA PHE A 28 0.64 -16.57 2.20
C PHE A 28 -0.47 -17.48 2.75
N GLN A 29 -0.63 -18.69 2.22
CA GLN A 29 -1.64 -19.63 2.73
C GLN A 29 -1.30 -20.18 4.12
N ILE A 30 -0.01 -20.38 4.44
CA ILE A 30 0.44 -20.67 5.83
C ILE A 30 0.07 -19.51 6.75
N LEU A 31 0.42 -18.28 6.38
CA LEU A 31 0.16 -17.10 7.21
C LEU A 31 -1.34 -16.85 7.41
N SER A 32 -2.16 -17.04 6.36
CA SER A 32 -3.61 -16.91 6.44
C SER A 32 -4.22 -18.01 7.31
N SER A 33 -3.86 -19.29 7.10
CA SER A 33 -4.37 -20.39 7.91
C SER A 33 -3.96 -20.27 9.38
N MET A 34 -2.76 -19.77 9.67
CA MET A 34 -2.34 -19.45 11.04
C MET A 34 -3.09 -18.23 11.61
N ASN A 35 -3.34 -17.20 10.80
CA ASN A 35 -4.13 -16.04 11.21
C ASN A 35 -5.57 -16.45 11.57
N ASP A 36 -6.20 -17.29 10.77
CA ASP A 36 -7.58 -17.73 10.98
C ASP A 36 -7.70 -18.58 12.25
N GLU A 37 -6.74 -19.48 12.52
CA GLU A 37 -6.63 -20.18 13.81
C GLU A 37 -6.39 -19.22 14.98
N LEU A 38 -5.50 -18.24 14.82
CA LEU A 38 -5.16 -17.22 15.82
C LEU A 38 -6.17 -16.06 15.90
N CYS A 39 -7.29 -16.13 15.16
CA CYS A 39 -8.39 -15.15 15.20
C CYS A 39 -9.76 -15.78 15.49
N ASN A 40 -9.87 -17.12 15.53
CA ASN A 40 -11.15 -17.82 15.70
C ASN A 40 -11.61 -17.80 17.18
N PRO A 41 -12.70 -17.06 17.53
CA PRO A 41 -13.14 -16.93 18.92
C PRO A 41 -13.62 -18.25 19.54
N ALA A 42 -14.02 -19.23 18.73
CA ALA A 42 -14.49 -20.54 19.22
C ALA A 42 -13.36 -21.33 19.91
N LEU A 43 -12.11 -21.19 19.44
CA LEU A 43 -10.95 -21.90 20.00
C LEU A 43 -10.56 -21.39 21.40
N TRP A 44 -10.85 -20.12 21.71
CA TRP A 44 -10.63 -19.55 23.05
C TRP A 44 -11.83 -19.71 23.99
N SER A 45 -13.05 -19.75 23.44
CA SER A 45 -14.29 -19.81 24.22
C SER A 45 -14.41 -21.07 25.09
N SER A 46 -13.76 -22.17 24.70
CA SER A 46 -13.81 -23.45 25.45
C SER A 46 -12.97 -23.45 26.74
N SER A 47 -12.18 -22.41 27.01
CA SER A 47 -11.40 -22.30 28.26
C SER A 47 -12.24 -21.81 29.46
N ALA A 48 -13.42 -21.23 29.22
CA ALA A 48 -14.18 -20.49 30.23
C ALA A 48 -15.15 -21.33 31.10
N THR A 49 -15.32 -22.62 30.83
CA THR A 49 -16.40 -23.46 31.40
C THR A 49 -15.93 -24.63 32.30
N ALA A 50 -14.68 -24.63 32.75
CA ALA A 50 -14.13 -25.69 33.59
C ALA A 50 -14.24 -25.48 35.12
N THR A 51 -14.60 -24.27 35.59
CA THR A 51 -14.45 -23.86 37.00
C THR A 51 -15.63 -23.09 37.61
N ALA A 52 -16.81 -23.09 36.96
CA ALA A 52 -17.99 -22.38 37.45
C ALA A 52 -19.20 -23.29 37.68
N ALA A 53 -19.89 -23.08 38.81
CA ALA A 53 -21.26 -23.52 39.09
C ALA A 53 -21.55 -25.04 39.30
N SER A 54 -20.72 -25.74 40.08
CA SER A 54 -21.21 -26.85 40.94
C SER A 54 -22.08 -26.33 42.11
N ALA A 55 -23.03 -25.42 41.85
CA ALA A 55 -23.81 -24.70 42.86
C ALA A 55 -25.08 -23.99 42.31
N ALA A 56 -26.05 -24.74 41.75
CA ALA A 56 -27.35 -24.18 41.34
C ALA A 56 -28.52 -25.18 41.36
N SER A 57 -28.63 -26.02 42.40
CA SER A 57 -29.74 -26.98 42.52
C SER A 57 -31.00 -26.35 43.13
N GLN A 58 -31.97 -25.96 42.30
CA GLN A 58 -33.36 -25.78 42.76
C GLN A 58 -34.40 -25.95 41.64
N HIS A 59 -35.47 -26.65 41.99
CA HIS A 59 -36.63 -27.05 41.16
C HIS A 59 -37.79 -26.01 41.33
N PRO A 60 -38.99 -26.13 40.73
CA PRO A 60 -39.58 -27.27 40.01
C PRO A 60 -40.11 -26.90 38.60
N HIS A 61 -40.83 -27.72 37.80
CA HIS A 61 -41.46 -29.05 37.95
C HIS A 61 -41.61 -29.70 36.53
N HIS A 62 -42.30 -30.81 36.20
CA HIS A 62 -43.29 -31.70 36.84
C HIS A 62 -43.36 -33.07 36.11
N GLN A 63 -43.40 -34.21 36.83
CA GLN A 63 -43.78 -35.58 36.37
C GLN A 63 -42.94 -36.24 35.22
N ASN A 64 -42.68 -37.56 35.15
CA ASN A 64 -42.78 -38.69 36.12
C ASN A 64 -41.93 -39.90 35.62
N ALA A 65 -41.69 -40.89 36.51
CA ALA A 65 -41.36 -42.32 36.25
C ALA A 65 -39.94 -42.80 35.78
N ALA A 66 -39.18 -43.33 36.76
CA ALA A 66 -38.44 -44.62 36.79
C ALA A 66 -37.18 -44.94 35.91
N PRO A 67 -36.12 -45.59 36.48
CA PRO A 67 -34.92 -46.13 35.79
C PRO A 67 -34.92 -47.67 35.59
N PRO A 68 -33.98 -48.26 34.81
CA PRO A 68 -32.82 -48.98 35.40
C PRO A 68 -31.49 -48.88 34.57
N PRO A 69 -30.35 -49.48 35.00
CA PRO A 69 -28.99 -49.04 34.60
C PRO A 69 -28.09 -50.08 33.84
N PRO A 70 -26.77 -50.22 34.09
CA PRO A 70 -25.71 -50.04 33.09
C PRO A 70 -25.18 -51.34 32.44
N HIS A 71 -24.26 -51.21 31.47
CA HIS A 71 -23.44 -52.32 30.97
C HIS A 71 -22.04 -51.82 30.59
N SER A 72 -21.00 -52.53 31.05
CA SER A 72 -19.59 -52.30 30.67
C SER A 72 -19.24 -53.06 29.40
N ALA A 73 -18.30 -52.54 28.61
CA ALA A 73 -17.55 -53.32 27.62
C ALA A 73 -16.18 -52.70 27.39
N ASP A 74 -15.11 -53.45 27.69
CA ASP A 74 -13.79 -53.20 27.11
C ASP A 74 -13.83 -53.48 25.60
N SER A 75 -13.02 -52.76 24.83
CA SER A 75 -12.70 -53.10 23.44
C SER A 75 -11.41 -52.41 23.01
N ASP A 76 -10.27 -52.96 23.44
CA ASP A 76 -9.01 -52.75 22.74
C ASP A 76 -9.13 -53.31 21.32
N ALA A 77 -9.00 -52.43 20.33
CA ALA A 77 -9.00 -52.81 18.92
C ALA A 77 -8.02 -51.91 18.14
N ASP A 78 -6.82 -52.44 17.89
CA ASP A 78 -5.86 -51.79 17.00
C ASP A 78 -6.47 -51.55 15.62
N THR A 79 -6.71 -50.28 15.29
CA THR A 79 -6.99 -49.83 13.93
C THR A 79 -6.39 -48.44 13.78
N MET A 80 -5.32 -48.34 12.99
CA MET A 80 -4.57 -47.10 12.77
C MET A 80 -5.33 -46.18 11.81
N GLY A 81 -6.52 -45.74 12.23
CA GLY A 81 -7.49 -44.96 11.47
C GLY A 81 -7.99 -43.75 12.27
N GLY A 82 -7.06 -43.00 12.89
CA GLY A 82 -7.33 -41.85 13.75
C GLY A 82 -7.87 -40.61 13.01
N ALA A 83 -9.05 -40.72 12.40
CA ALA A 83 -9.75 -39.63 11.74
C ALA A 83 -10.43 -38.70 12.77
N ALA A 84 -9.63 -38.00 13.57
CA ALA A 84 -10.04 -36.90 14.45
C ALA A 84 -8.95 -35.82 14.46
N GLY A 85 -9.25 -34.53 14.38
CA GLY A 85 -10.58 -33.92 14.29
C GLY A 85 -10.54 -32.44 14.67
N GLY A 86 -9.84 -31.62 13.89
CA GLY A 86 -9.77 -30.17 14.14
C GLY A 86 -8.60 -29.47 13.44
N SER A 87 -8.94 -28.50 12.57
CA SER A 87 -8.10 -27.44 11.99
C SER A 87 -6.83 -27.81 11.18
N GLY A 88 -5.88 -28.57 11.75
CA GLY A 88 -4.49 -28.60 11.30
C GLY A 88 -4.22 -28.99 9.84
N GLY A 89 -5.13 -29.73 9.20
CA GLY A 89 -4.96 -30.20 7.82
C GLY A 89 -4.73 -29.08 6.79
N SER A 90 -5.34 -27.90 6.94
CA SER A 90 -5.11 -26.75 6.05
C SER A 90 -3.67 -26.22 6.20
N LEU A 91 -3.21 -26.08 7.44
CA LEU A 91 -1.91 -25.52 7.77
C LEU A 91 -0.77 -26.48 7.40
N ASP A 92 -0.90 -27.77 7.69
CA ASP A 92 0.12 -28.77 7.35
C ASP A 92 0.20 -29.03 5.84
N GLU A 93 -0.92 -28.97 5.11
CA GLU A 93 -0.94 -29.02 3.64
C GLU A 93 -0.26 -27.78 3.03
N ALA A 94 -0.53 -26.57 3.55
CA ALA A 94 0.17 -25.36 3.11
C ALA A 94 1.68 -25.41 3.42
N ARG A 95 2.08 -25.97 4.58
CA ARG A 95 3.47 -26.24 4.95
C ARG A 95 4.13 -27.28 4.05
N HIS A 96 3.39 -28.31 3.63
CA HIS A 96 3.86 -29.33 2.72
C HIS A 96 4.15 -28.73 1.33
N ARG A 97 3.18 -28.00 0.75
CA ARG A 97 3.35 -27.30 -0.53
C ARG A 97 4.47 -26.26 -0.50
N TYR A 98 4.59 -25.46 0.57
CA TYR A 98 5.71 -24.54 0.72
C TYR A 98 7.07 -25.26 0.72
N LYS A 99 7.21 -26.39 1.44
CA LYS A 99 8.46 -27.18 1.45
C LYS A 99 8.79 -27.77 0.07
N ILE A 100 7.78 -28.19 -0.71
CA ILE A 100 7.95 -28.67 -2.08
C ILE A 100 8.36 -27.53 -3.02
N ALA A 101 7.62 -26.42 -3.03
CA ALA A 101 7.91 -25.26 -3.88
C ALA A 101 9.31 -24.67 -3.62
N VAL A 102 9.72 -24.57 -2.34
CA VAL A 102 11.09 -24.16 -1.96
C VAL A 102 12.15 -25.17 -2.41
N ALA A 103 11.87 -26.47 -2.40
CA ALA A 103 12.79 -27.48 -2.91
C ALA A 103 12.92 -27.41 -4.44
N ALA A 104 11.81 -27.19 -5.14
CA ALA A 104 11.77 -27.02 -6.59
C ALA A 104 12.47 -25.71 -7.04
N LEU A 105 12.25 -24.60 -6.33
CA LEU A 105 12.95 -23.33 -6.54
C LEU A 105 14.47 -23.48 -6.34
N ARG A 106 14.91 -24.22 -5.31
CA ARG A 106 16.33 -24.54 -5.10
C ARG A 106 16.89 -25.41 -6.22
N ALA A 107 16.12 -26.36 -6.76
CA ALA A 107 16.52 -27.14 -7.92
C ALA A 107 16.64 -26.29 -9.19
N SER A 108 15.73 -25.34 -9.42
CA SER A 108 15.84 -24.34 -10.51
C SER A 108 17.10 -23.47 -10.38
N ILE A 109 17.39 -22.95 -9.17
CA ILE A 109 18.60 -22.14 -8.91
C ILE A 109 19.88 -22.97 -9.11
N ALA A 110 19.89 -24.24 -8.69
CA ALA A 110 21.00 -25.15 -8.93
C ALA A 110 21.16 -25.49 -10.42
N ALA A 111 20.07 -25.65 -11.17
CA ALA A 111 20.11 -25.87 -12.63
C ALA A 111 20.64 -24.66 -13.42
N VAL A 112 20.61 -23.46 -12.83
CA VAL A 112 21.21 -22.23 -13.39
C VAL A 112 22.70 -22.08 -12.99
N SER A 113 23.16 -22.76 -11.93
CA SER A 113 24.48 -22.54 -11.32
C SER A 113 25.38 -23.78 -11.40
N PRO A 114 26.45 -23.84 -12.22
CA PRO A 114 26.99 -22.80 -13.09
C PRO A 114 26.90 -23.14 -14.59
N SER A 115 26.12 -22.37 -15.36
CA SER A 115 26.43 -22.17 -16.79
C SER A 115 27.46 -21.06 -17.04
N THR A 116 28.09 -20.55 -15.98
CA THR A 116 29.05 -19.43 -15.95
C THR A 116 30.44 -19.78 -16.53
N GLN A 117 30.51 -20.72 -17.47
CA GLN A 117 31.74 -21.08 -18.20
C GLN A 117 31.55 -21.14 -19.71
N GLU A 118 30.57 -20.41 -20.23
CA GLU A 118 30.49 -19.98 -21.64
C GLU A 118 30.37 -18.45 -21.68
N MET A 119 31.48 -17.78 -21.35
CA MET A 119 31.67 -16.34 -21.60
C MET A 119 31.93 -16.11 -23.10
N GLY A 120 30.98 -16.53 -23.93
CA GLY A 120 31.01 -16.41 -25.40
C GLY A 120 30.50 -15.03 -25.84
N PRO A 121 31.35 -14.12 -26.33
CA PRO A 121 31.01 -12.69 -26.47
C PRO A 121 30.14 -12.42 -27.72
N THR A 122 28.85 -12.78 -27.68
CA THR A 122 27.97 -12.76 -28.87
C THR A 122 26.57 -12.14 -28.73
N GLU A 123 26.12 -11.70 -27.54
CA GLU A 123 24.84 -10.95 -27.41
C GLU A 123 24.99 -9.49 -26.90
N SER A 124 26.17 -9.09 -26.42
CA SER A 124 26.46 -7.79 -25.78
C SER A 124 26.08 -6.52 -26.56
N LYS A 125 25.82 -6.59 -27.88
CA LYS A 125 25.55 -5.41 -28.72
C LYS A 125 24.08 -4.95 -28.67
N GLY A 126 23.14 -5.84 -28.36
CA GLY A 126 21.72 -5.47 -28.23
C GLY A 126 21.51 -4.57 -27.02
N ASP A 127 21.80 -5.13 -25.84
CA ASP A 127 21.65 -4.46 -24.56
C ASP A 127 22.44 -3.16 -24.49
N GLN A 128 23.68 -3.13 -25.00
CA GLN A 128 24.52 -1.93 -24.99
C GLN A 128 23.91 -0.76 -25.78
N ALA A 129 23.24 -1.04 -26.91
CA ALA A 129 22.57 -0.02 -27.73
C ALA A 129 21.19 0.37 -27.17
N GLU A 130 20.56 -0.47 -26.34
CA GLU A 130 19.38 -0.08 -25.55
C GLU A 130 19.78 0.82 -24.37
N ILE A 131 20.85 0.47 -23.65
CA ILE A 131 21.43 1.28 -22.57
C ILE A 131 21.81 2.67 -23.08
N GLU A 132 22.50 2.76 -24.22
CA GLU A 132 22.89 4.05 -24.83
C GLU A 132 21.67 4.95 -25.12
N ARG A 133 20.59 4.40 -25.70
CA ARG A 133 19.32 5.14 -25.92
C ARG A 133 18.65 5.56 -24.62
N LEU A 134 18.69 4.74 -23.58
CA LEU A 134 18.11 5.05 -22.27
C LEU A 134 18.90 6.16 -21.56
N GLU A 135 20.23 6.17 -21.67
CA GLU A 135 21.10 7.22 -21.16
C GLU A 135 20.94 8.55 -21.92
N GLU A 136 20.79 8.50 -23.25
CA GLU A 136 20.44 9.67 -24.06
C GLU A 136 19.07 10.23 -23.67
N HIS A 137 18.04 9.38 -23.59
CA HIS A 137 16.69 9.79 -23.19
C HIS A 137 16.66 10.40 -21.78
N ALA A 138 17.35 9.78 -20.82
CA ALA A 138 17.50 10.33 -19.47
C ALA A 138 18.26 11.68 -19.47
N SER A 139 19.25 11.86 -20.36
CA SER A 139 19.99 13.11 -20.51
C SER A 139 19.13 14.22 -21.14
N SER A 140 18.31 13.89 -22.12
CA SER A 140 17.31 14.78 -22.70
C SER A 140 16.28 15.23 -21.65
N LEU A 141 15.72 14.28 -20.89
CA LEU A 141 14.77 14.56 -19.81
C LEU A 141 15.38 15.46 -18.72
N ARG A 142 16.63 15.21 -18.30
CA ARG A 142 17.36 16.10 -17.37
C ARG A 142 17.48 17.52 -17.91
N LYS A 143 17.85 17.67 -19.19
CA LYS A 143 17.99 18.97 -19.87
C LYS A 143 16.65 19.72 -19.99
N ASP A 144 15.57 19.00 -20.25
CA ASP A 144 14.22 19.57 -20.36
C ASP A 144 13.64 19.98 -19.00
N ILE A 145 13.89 19.21 -17.93
CA ILE A 145 13.55 19.62 -16.55
C ILE A 145 14.25 20.93 -16.19
N ILE A 146 15.55 21.05 -16.46
CA ILE A 146 16.32 22.28 -16.19
C ILE A 146 15.79 23.46 -17.02
N ARG A 147 15.49 23.24 -18.31
CA ARG A 147 14.87 24.28 -19.17
C ARG A 147 13.53 24.74 -18.60
N ASN A 148 12.67 23.80 -18.20
CA ASN A 148 11.34 24.10 -17.69
C ASN A 148 11.40 24.85 -16.35
N GLN A 149 12.31 24.49 -15.44
CA GLN A 149 12.54 25.25 -14.20
C GLN A 149 13.04 26.68 -14.49
N SER A 150 13.97 26.85 -15.43
CA SER A 150 14.47 28.17 -15.85
C SER A 150 13.36 29.04 -16.45
N VAL A 151 12.58 28.50 -17.40
CA VAL A 151 11.44 29.19 -18.02
C VAL A 151 10.36 29.54 -16.99
N LEU A 152 10.05 28.63 -16.06
CA LEU A 152 9.08 28.87 -14.99
C LEU A 152 9.55 29.98 -14.04
N GLY A 153 10.81 29.96 -13.61
CA GLY A 153 11.41 31.01 -12.78
C GLY A 153 11.42 32.37 -13.46
N THR A 154 11.79 32.43 -14.73
CA THR A 154 11.74 33.67 -15.53
C THR A 154 10.31 34.18 -15.69
N ARG A 155 9.33 33.30 -15.99
CA ARG A 155 7.91 33.68 -16.10
C ARG A 155 7.34 34.17 -14.77
N LEU A 156 7.69 33.53 -13.66
CA LEU A 156 7.31 33.95 -12.31
C LEU A 156 7.91 35.32 -11.96
N MET A 157 9.17 35.57 -12.31
CA MET A 157 9.82 36.88 -12.13
C MET A 157 9.11 37.98 -12.92
N TYR A 158 8.72 37.74 -14.18
CA TYR A 158 7.94 38.70 -14.96
C TYR A 158 6.56 38.98 -14.36
N VAL A 159 5.83 37.94 -13.91
CA VAL A 159 4.51 38.10 -13.26
C VAL A 159 4.63 38.87 -11.94
N PHE A 160 5.61 38.51 -11.10
CA PHE A 160 5.89 39.21 -9.84
C PHE A 160 6.23 40.68 -10.07
N ARG A 161 7.10 40.98 -11.06
CA ARG A 161 7.45 42.36 -11.42
C ARG A 161 6.23 43.15 -11.93
N ALA A 162 5.38 42.54 -12.75
CA ALA A 162 4.16 43.18 -13.24
C ALA A 162 3.19 43.50 -12.10
N MET A 163 2.98 42.57 -11.16
CA MET A 163 2.18 42.81 -9.95
C MET A 163 2.78 43.92 -9.08
N GLN A 164 4.11 43.93 -8.91
CA GLN A 164 4.83 44.93 -8.12
C GLN A 164 4.81 46.34 -8.76
N GLN A 165 4.56 46.47 -10.07
CA GLN A 165 4.46 47.77 -10.75
C GLN A 165 3.02 48.27 -10.91
N GLY A 166 2.07 47.42 -11.32
CA GLY A 166 0.68 47.86 -11.51
C GLY A 166 -0.03 48.26 -10.21
N PHE A 167 0.25 47.58 -9.10
CA PHE A 167 -0.39 47.83 -7.81
C PHE A 167 -0.06 49.21 -7.19
N PRO A 168 1.22 49.67 -7.11
CA PRO A 168 1.52 51.01 -6.61
C PRO A 168 1.01 52.13 -7.52
N GLU A 169 1.01 51.97 -8.85
CA GLU A 169 0.46 52.98 -9.77
C GLU A 169 -1.05 53.19 -9.56
N GLU A 170 -1.81 52.10 -9.41
CA GLU A 170 -3.24 52.16 -9.10
C GLU A 170 -3.52 52.80 -7.73
N ILE A 171 -2.68 52.49 -6.72
CA ILE A 171 -2.74 53.10 -5.39
C ILE A 171 -2.41 54.60 -5.44
N GLU A 172 -1.39 55.01 -6.20
CA GLU A 172 -1.02 56.42 -6.32
C GLU A 172 -2.13 57.23 -7.01
N SER A 173 -2.73 56.68 -8.07
CA SER A 173 -3.87 57.26 -8.78
C SER A 173 -5.07 57.48 -7.84
N LYS A 174 -5.47 56.44 -7.08
CA LYS A 174 -6.57 56.54 -6.11
C LYS A 174 -6.28 57.53 -4.99
N ASN A 175 -5.04 57.61 -4.51
CA ASN A 175 -4.63 58.60 -3.51
C ASN A 175 -4.66 60.05 -4.05
N LYS A 176 -4.31 60.27 -5.33
CA LYS A 176 -4.46 61.58 -5.98
C LYS A 176 -5.94 61.99 -6.07
N GLN A 177 -6.82 61.08 -6.45
CA GLN A 177 -8.26 61.33 -6.51
C GLN A 177 -8.86 61.62 -5.13
N LEU A 178 -8.47 60.87 -4.10
CA LEU A 178 -8.91 61.11 -2.71
C LEU A 178 -8.46 62.47 -2.19
N LYS A 179 -7.23 62.91 -2.47
CA LYS A 179 -6.76 64.27 -2.11
C LYS A 179 -7.61 65.35 -2.76
N LEU A 180 -7.83 65.27 -4.07
CA LEU A 180 -8.67 66.23 -4.80
C LEU A 180 -10.08 66.34 -4.19
N LEU A 181 -10.69 65.21 -3.82
CA LEU A 181 -12.01 65.19 -3.19
C LEU A 181 -12.01 65.78 -1.77
N ILE A 182 -10.95 65.53 -0.98
CA ILE A 182 -10.77 66.12 0.35
C ILE A 182 -10.60 67.64 0.26
N ASP A 183 -9.84 68.14 -0.71
CA ASP A 183 -9.59 69.57 -0.88
C ASP A 183 -10.85 70.27 -1.41
N GLN A 184 -11.58 69.69 -2.36
CA GLN A 184 -12.91 70.17 -2.77
C GLN A 184 -13.93 70.23 -1.61
N LEU A 185 -13.90 69.25 -0.70
CA LEU A 185 -14.74 69.26 0.50
C LEU A 185 -14.33 70.35 1.50
N ARG A 186 -13.03 70.64 1.64
CA ARG A 186 -12.52 71.74 2.49
C ARG A 186 -12.97 73.10 1.96
N ASP A 187 -12.82 73.32 0.66
CA ASP A 187 -13.24 74.56 0.01
C ASP A 187 -14.75 74.78 0.19
N LEU A 188 -15.57 73.75 -0.06
CA LEU A 188 -17.02 73.81 0.14
C LEU A 188 -17.41 74.07 1.62
N ILE A 189 -16.72 73.47 2.59
CA ILE A 189 -16.94 73.74 4.02
C ILE A 189 -16.54 75.18 4.37
N SER A 190 -15.45 75.70 3.79
CA SER A 190 -15.02 77.09 3.95
C SER A 190 -16.05 78.07 3.40
N ASP A 191 -16.57 77.82 2.19
CA ASP A 191 -17.64 78.59 1.57
C ASP A 191 -18.90 78.60 2.45
N ILE A 192 -19.41 77.42 2.84
CA ILE A 192 -20.59 77.29 3.72
C ILE A 192 -20.37 78.03 5.05
N SER A 193 -19.15 78.01 5.59
CA SER A 193 -18.81 78.73 6.82
C SER A 193 -18.87 80.26 6.65
N MET A 194 -18.54 80.80 5.47
CA MET A 194 -18.74 82.21 5.15
C MET A 194 -20.23 82.58 5.12
N TRP A 195 -21.09 81.73 4.54
CA TRP A 195 -22.55 81.94 4.50
C TRP A 195 -23.25 81.78 5.87
N GLN A 196 -22.63 81.10 6.84
CA GLN A 196 -23.16 80.95 8.21
C GLN A 196 -22.66 82.00 9.21
N SER A 197 -21.81 82.93 8.80
CA SER A 197 -21.42 84.07 9.64
C SER A 197 -22.66 84.92 9.98
N PRO A 198 -23.01 85.14 11.27
CA PRO A 198 -24.24 85.86 11.60
C PRO A 198 -24.23 87.29 11.07
N CYS A 199 -25.25 87.65 10.28
CA CYS A 199 -25.57 89.05 10.02
C CYS A 199 -26.07 89.67 11.33
N SER A 200 -25.18 90.32 12.07
CA SER A 200 -25.56 91.10 13.26
C SER A 200 -26.55 92.20 12.88
N VAL A 201 -27.76 92.09 13.43
CA VAL A 201 -28.86 93.07 13.40
C VAL A 201 -29.09 93.65 14.78
#